data_AF-A0A1H9TYI2-F1
#
_entry.id   AF-A0A1H9TYI2-F1
#
_cell.length_a   1.000
_cell.length_b   1.000
_cell.length_c   1.000
_cell.angle_alpha   90.00
_cell.angle_beta   90.00
_cell.angle_gamma   90.00
#
_symmetry.space_group_name_H-M   'P 1'
#
loop_
_entity.id
_entity.type
_entity.pdbx_description
1 polymer ?
#
loop_
_entity_poly.entity_id
_entity_poly.type
_entity_poly.pdbx_seq_one_letter_code
_entity_poly.pdbx_strand_id
1 'polypeptide(L)'
;MKEIYEYISESQLRKYAELAVRAGVNLQKDQLLIIHSDIQNAAFARLIQTVAYEAGASNVFIDWTDEQSAKEFYLHAADSVIDHFPDWQAARFKEWDDAGAAYIHIISENLDVFKEVSTERISRFQKANRTKLRDYHAKIRSHEVRWCLLTVPYVAWAMKVFPNLSKEEAVQSLWKLILKGCRADGENPVKDWKSHNRAFESRKKFLNESQFESLHFTNSCGTDLFVGLPENHLYIGGGVKDKNGVPFFPNIPTEEIFTAPHKNKVNGKLIGTKPLIYGGSVIDDFYLIFKDGRITDYYAAKGQEVLQNLIEIDEGSHYLGEIALVSNKSPLAQTNTLFYNTLFDENTACHIGIGNASPSNLQNGSDQSEEELKVACLNTSLLLVNVTFGSEDMKVTGIKEGGADVLLPNGAHMVHRNLI
;
A
#
# COMPACT_ATOMS: atom_id res chain seq x y z
N MET A 1 -13.25 12.19 25.47
CA MET A 1 -13.21 13.08 24.30
C MET A 1 -14.17 12.46 23.28
N LYS A 2 -15.08 13.25 22.73
CA LYS A 2 -16.12 12.84 21.77
C LYS A 2 -15.49 12.61 20.38
N GLU A 3 -14.57 11.66 20.27
CA GLU A 3 -13.38 11.82 19.41
C GLU A 3 -13.62 11.75 17.91
N ILE A 4 -14.01 10.58 17.41
CA ILE A 4 -14.24 10.32 15.98
C ILE A 4 -15.30 9.24 15.77
N TYR A 5 -15.51 8.38 16.78
CA TYR A 5 -16.40 7.23 16.71
C TYR A 5 -17.89 7.58 16.89
N GLU A 6 -18.21 8.79 17.32
CA GLU A 6 -19.61 9.29 17.39
C GLU A 6 -20.21 9.54 16.00
N TYR A 7 -19.36 9.60 14.98
CA TYR A 7 -19.72 9.89 13.59
C TYR A 7 -19.92 8.64 12.73
N ILE A 8 -19.89 7.46 13.36
CA ILE A 8 -20.06 6.14 12.73
C ILE A 8 -20.94 5.28 13.63
N SER A 9 -21.82 4.46 13.04
CA SER A 9 -22.63 3.54 13.84
C SER A 9 -21.78 2.39 14.39
N GLU A 10 -22.11 1.91 15.59
CA GLU A 10 -21.46 0.75 16.20
C GLU A 10 -21.52 -0.48 15.29
N SER A 11 -22.65 -0.68 14.59
CA SER A 11 -22.83 -1.76 13.61
C SER A 11 -21.84 -1.68 12.45
N GLN A 12 -21.63 -0.49 11.86
CA GLN A 12 -20.65 -0.31 10.79
C GLN A 12 -19.21 -0.49 11.28
N LEU A 13 -18.89 0.08 12.44
CA LEU A 13 -17.55 -0.06 13.02
C LEU A 13 -17.25 -1.53 13.34
N ARG A 14 -18.23 -2.26 13.87
CA ARG A 14 -18.12 -3.70 14.13
C ARG A 14 -17.92 -4.51 12.86
N LYS A 15 -18.67 -4.22 11.79
CA LYS A 15 -18.45 -4.84 10.47
C LYS A 15 -17.03 -4.61 9.95
N TYR A 16 -16.47 -3.42 10.16
CA TYR A 16 -15.10 -3.12 9.77
C TYR A 16 -14.08 -3.92 10.60
N ALA A 17 -14.30 -4.06 11.90
CA ALA A 17 -13.49 -4.93 12.77
C ALA A 17 -13.59 -6.41 12.37
N GLU A 18 -14.80 -6.91 12.09
CA GLU A 18 -15.02 -8.27 11.57
C GLU A 18 -14.31 -8.52 10.26
N LEU A 19 -14.28 -7.53 9.37
CA LEU A 19 -13.55 -7.62 8.13
C LEU A 19 -12.03 -7.79 8.37
N ALA A 20 -11.44 -6.97 9.25
CA ALA A 20 -10.02 -7.06 9.58
C ALA A 20 -9.65 -8.44 10.17
N VAL A 21 -10.47 -8.97 11.08
CA VAL A 21 -10.22 -10.26 11.73
C VAL A 21 -10.47 -11.44 10.78
N ARG A 22 -11.60 -11.45 10.07
CA ARG A 22 -12.07 -12.63 9.32
C ARG A 22 -11.60 -12.69 7.87
N ALA A 23 -11.25 -11.56 7.27
CA ALA A 23 -10.71 -11.50 5.91
C ALA A 23 -9.28 -10.94 5.87
N GLY A 24 -9.03 -9.84 6.59
CA GLY A 24 -7.73 -9.18 6.67
C GLY A 24 -6.62 -10.13 7.07
N VAL A 25 -6.63 -10.60 8.32
CA VAL A 25 -5.68 -11.63 8.79
C VAL A 25 -6.21 -13.06 8.66
N ASN A 26 -7.51 -13.22 8.38
CA ASN A 26 -8.20 -14.51 8.37
C ASN A 26 -7.82 -15.34 9.61
N LEU A 27 -8.08 -14.79 10.80
CA LEU A 27 -7.64 -15.34 12.08
C LEU A 27 -8.06 -16.80 12.22
N GLN A 28 -7.10 -17.66 12.59
CA GLN A 28 -7.36 -19.08 12.84
C GLN A 28 -7.73 -19.31 14.30
N LYS A 29 -8.47 -20.39 14.57
CA LYS A 29 -8.81 -20.80 15.93
C LYS A 29 -7.52 -21.07 16.72
N ASP A 30 -7.52 -20.67 17.99
CA ASP A 30 -6.42 -20.82 18.94
C ASP A 30 -5.14 -20.04 18.55
N GLN A 31 -5.25 -19.08 17.60
CA GLN A 31 -4.14 -18.24 17.17
C GLN A 31 -4.01 -16.98 18.03
N LEU A 32 -2.76 -16.58 18.31
CA LEU A 32 -2.44 -15.28 18.91
C LEU A 32 -2.65 -14.15 17.89
N LEU A 33 -3.33 -13.08 18.30
CA LEU A 33 -3.43 -11.85 17.51
C LEU A 33 -2.71 -10.70 18.22
N ILE A 34 -1.85 -10.00 17.49
CA ILE A 34 -1.24 -8.74 17.90
C ILE A 34 -1.91 -7.59 17.15
N ILE A 35 -2.37 -6.59 17.88
CA ILE A 35 -2.96 -5.38 17.31
C ILE A 35 -2.00 -4.22 17.60
N HIS A 36 -1.33 -3.71 16.58
CA HIS A 36 -0.54 -2.49 16.67
C HIS A 36 -1.44 -1.28 16.49
N SER A 37 -1.47 -0.39 17.47
CA SER A 37 -2.35 0.77 17.44
C SER A 37 -1.80 1.92 18.27
N ASP A 38 -1.94 3.14 17.77
CA ASP A 38 -1.85 4.32 18.62
C ASP A 38 -2.99 4.33 19.65
N ILE A 39 -2.69 4.83 20.86
CA ILE A 39 -3.62 4.91 21.98
C ILE A 39 -4.87 5.75 21.66
N GLN A 40 -4.77 6.71 20.73
CA GLN A 40 -5.92 7.49 20.27
C GLN A 40 -7.02 6.62 19.62
N ASN A 41 -6.66 5.44 19.10
CA ASN A 41 -7.61 4.53 18.45
C ASN A 41 -8.15 3.44 19.38
N ALA A 42 -8.04 3.65 20.70
CA ALA A 42 -8.29 2.59 21.67
C ALA A 42 -9.68 1.96 21.56
N ALA A 43 -10.71 2.75 21.20
CA ALA A 43 -12.05 2.22 21.03
C ALA A 43 -12.13 1.19 19.89
N PHE A 44 -11.50 1.45 18.75
CA PHE A 44 -11.52 0.52 17.62
C PHE A 44 -10.61 -0.69 17.84
N ALA A 45 -9.42 -0.50 18.40
CA ALA A 45 -8.53 -1.61 18.73
C ALA A 45 -9.18 -2.60 19.71
N ARG A 46 -9.90 -2.09 20.73
CA ARG A 46 -10.68 -2.93 21.66
C ARG A 46 -11.84 -3.64 20.98
N LEU A 47 -12.49 -3.00 20.00
CA LEU A 47 -13.55 -3.66 19.22
C LEU A 47 -12.99 -4.82 18.38
N ILE A 48 -11.85 -4.62 17.71
CA ILE A 48 -11.13 -5.69 16.99
C ILE A 48 -10.78 -6.81 17.96
N GLN A 49 -10.29 -6.49 19.15
CA GLN A 49 -9.98 -7.48 20.18
C GLN A 49 -11.19 -8.33 20.56
N THR A 50 -12.34 -7.71 20.82
CA THR A 50 -13.60 -8.45 21.11
C THR A 50 -13.96 -9.39 19.96
N VAL A 51 -13.95 -8.88 18.73
CA VAL A 51 -14.28 -9.67 17.53
C VAL A 51 -13.29 -10.82 17.29
N ALA A 52 -12.01 -10.62 17.62
CA ALA A 52 -10.99 -11.66 17.52
C ALA A 52 -11.22 -12.79 18.52
N TYR A 53 -11.57 -12.49 19.78
CA TYR A 53 -11.95 -13.52 20.75
C TYR A 53 -13.20 -14.29 20.32
N GLU A 54 -14.22 -13.61 19.80
CA GLU A 54 -15.41 -14.27 19.23
C GLU A 54 -15.09 -15.12 17.99
N ALA A 55 -14.02 -14.81 17.26
CA ALA A 55 -13.51 -15.60 16.16
C ALA A 55 -12.61 -16.78 16.61
N GLY A 56 -12.33 -16.89 17.91
CA GLY A 56 -11.59 -18.01 18.49
C GLY A 56 -10.11 -17.75 18.70
N ALA A 57 -9.66 -16.50 18.82
CA ALA A 57 -8.29 -16.18 19.25
C ALA A 57 -7.95 -16.88 20.57
N SER A 58 -6.74 -17.44 20.71
CA SER A 58 -6.27 -17.94 22.01
C SER A 58 -5.94 -16.79 22.96
N ASN A 59 -5.34 -15.74 22.43
CA ASN A 59 -5.06 -14.49 23.13
C ASN A 59 -5.03 -13.34 22.12
N VAL A 60 -5.32 -12.13 22.60
CA VAL A 60 -5.20 -10.91 21.81
C VAL A 60 -4.45 -9.88 22.63
N PHE A 61 -3.28 -9.47 22.14
CA PHE A 61 -2.47 -8.42 22.74
C PHE A 61 -2.56 -7.15 21.90
N ILE A 62 -2.85 -6.02 22.54
CA ILE A 62 -2.80 -4.71 21.88
C ILE A 62 -1.47 -4.06 22.23
N ASP A 63 -0.64 -3.88 21.22
CA ASP A 63 0.63 -3.18 21.29
C ASP A 63 0.43 -1.68 21.05
N TRP A 64 0.34 -0.95 22.16
CA TRP A 64 0.05 0.48 22.14
C TRP A 64 1.29 1.32 21.79
N THR A 65 1.09 2.29 20.92
CA THR A 65 1.97 3.44 20.74
C THR A 65 1.30 4.73 21.20
N ASP A 66 2.09 5.78 21.40
CA ASP A 66 1.61 7.15 21.58
C ASP A 66 2.54 8.08 20.79
N GLU A 67 2.00 8.69 19.73
CA GLU A 67 2.75 9.59 18.86
C GLU A 67 3.38 10.78 19.59
N GLN A 68 2.75 11.28 20.66
CA GLN A 68 3.30 12.37 21.46
C GLN A 68 4.51 11.91 22.27
N SER A 69 4.43 10.75 22.93
CA SER A 69 5.58 10.13 23.59
C SER A 69 6.72 9.81 22.61
N ALA A 70 6.39 9.36 21.39
CA ALA A 70 7.38 9.14 20.34
C ALA A 70 8.05 10.44 19.89
N LYS A 71 7.30 11.55 19.77
CA LYS A 71 7.84 12.88 19.47
C LYS A 71 8.88 13.29 20.52
N GLU A 72 8.52 13.21 21.79
CA GLU A 72 9.41 13.57 22.91
C GLU A 72 10.67 12.70 22.93
N PHE A 73 10.55 11.40 22.66
CA PHE A 73 11.69 10.50 22.48
C PHE A 73 12.64 11.01 21.39
N TYR A 74 12.12 11.33 20.20
CA TYR A 74 12.98 11.81 19.13
C TYR A 74 13.58 13.19 19.40
N LEU A 75 12.88 14.09 20.07
CA LEU A 75 13.40 15.43 20.41
C LEU A 75 14.49 15.38 21.49
N HIS A 76 14.33 14.52 22.50
CA HIS A 76 15.07 14.68 23.76
C HIS A 76 15.93 13.49 24.16
N ALA A 77 15.74 12.29 23.60
CA ALA A 77 16.57 11.14 23.96
C ALA A 77 18.05 11.36 23.57
N ALA A 78 18.97 10.79 24.33
CA ALA A 78 20.37 10.77 23.96
C ALA A 78 20.58 10.05 22.62
N ASP A 79 21.52 10.52 21.80
CA ASP A 79 21.82 9.92 20.49
C ASP A 79 22.14 8.42 20.57
N SER A 80 22.83 7.97 21.62
CA SER A 80 23.13 6.56 21.83
C SER A 80 21.88 5.69 22.02
N VAL A 81 20.76 6.27 22.46
CA VAL A 81 19.47 5.58 22.59
C VAL A 81 18.73 5.58 21.24
N ILE A 82 18.87 6.63 20.43
CA ILE A 82 18.32 6.68 19.06
C ILE A 82 18.93 5.57 18.18
N ASP A 83 20.21 5.25 18.35
CA ASP A 83 20.88 4.21 17.56
C ASP A 83 20.65 2.78 18.08
N HIS A 84 19.86 2.60 19.14
CA HIS A 84 19.70 1.33 19.82
C HIS A 84 18.23 0.89 19.90
N PHE A 85 17.93 -0.27 19.33
CA PHE A 85 16.65 -0.95 19.55
C PHE A 85 16.78 -1.92 20.74
N PRO A 86 16.01 -1.74 21.84
CA PRO A 86 16.18 -2.53 23.06
C PRO A 86 15.97 -4.04 22.87
N ASP A 87 16.83 -4.84 23.52
CA ASP A 87 16.77 -6.31 23.42
C ASP A 87 15.43 -6.90 23.90
N TRP A 88 14.82 -6.31 24.93
CA TRP A 88 13.52 -6.77 25.43
C TRP A 88 12.40 -6.57 24.39
N GLN A 89 12.47 -5.53 23.56
CA GLN A 89 11.53 -5.34 22.47
C GLN A 89 11.76 -6.38 21.38
N ALA A 90 13.02 -6.68 21.04
CA ALA A 90 13.32 -7.74 20.08
C ALA A 90 12.85 -9.12 20.57
N ALA A 91 13.03 -9.41 21.86
CA ALA A 91 12.60 -10.66 22.48
C ALA A 91 11.08 -10.86 22.39
N ARG A 92 10.28 -9.81 22.59
CA ARG A 92 8.82 -9.93 22.51
C ARG A 92 8.33 -10.24 21.09
N PHE A 93 8.95 -9.65 20.05
CA PHE A 93 8.61 -9.98 18.65
C PHE A 93 8.96 -11.43 18.33
N LYS A 94 10.08 -11.92 18.87
CA LYS A 94 10.45 -13.32 18.76
C LYS A 94 9.41 -14.23 19.43
N GLU A 95 8.93 -13.90 20.63
CA GLU A 95 7.91 -14.68 21.33
C GLU A 95 6.59 -14.73 20.53
N TRP A 96 6.17 -13.61 19.93
CA TRP A 96 4.98 -13.57 19.08
C TRP A 96 5.13 -14.42 17.81
N ASP A 97 6.30 -14.36 17.18
CA ASP A 97 6.63 -15.15 16.00
C ASP A 97 6.68 -16.65 16.31
N ASP A 98 7.32 -17.05 17.42
CA ASP A 98 7.37 -18.44 17.90
C ASP A 98 5.94 -18.97 18.20
N ALA A 99 5.02 -18.10 18.63
CA ALA A 99 3.61 -18.41 18.86
C ALA A 99 2.74 -18.40 17.58
N GLY A 100 3.30 -18.08 16.41
CA GLY A 100 2.57 -18.03 15.14
C GLY A 100 1.53 -16.90 15.09
N ALA A 101 1.84 -15.75 15.70
CA ALA A 101 0.93 -14.62 15.78
C ALA A 101 0.47 -14.12 14.40
N ALA A 102 -0.76 -13.61 14.32
CA ALA A 102 -1.21 -12.74 13.23
C ALA A 102 -1.14 -11.27 13.68
N TYR A 103 -1.04 -10.33 12.73
CA TYR A 103 -0.86 -8.91 13.02
C TYR A 103 -1.94 -8.04 12.37
N ILE A 104 -2.59 -7.16 13.14
CA ILE A 104 -3.40 -6.07 12.60
C ILE A 104 -2.72 -4.75 12.96
N HIS A 105 -2.52 -3.87 11.98
CA HIS A 105 -2.00 -2.53 12.19
C HIS A 105 -3.07 -1.49 11.87
N ILE A 106 -3.39 -0.67 12.86
CA ILE A 106 -4.30 0.45 12.71
C ILE A 106 -3.48 1.70 12.40
N ILE A 107 -3.53 2.13 11.14
CA ILE A 107 -2.83 3.31 10.65
C ILE A 107 -3.66 4.56 10.95
N SER A 108 -3.07 5.50 11.69
CA SER A 108 -3.66 6.79 12.01
C SER A 108 -2.59 7.88 12.18
N GLU A 109 -1.42 7.71 11.55
CA GLU A 109 -0.26 8.54 11.83
C GLU A 109 -0.51 10.00 11.41
N ASN A 110 -0.27 10.92 12.36
CA ASN A 110 -0.25 12.34 12.09
C ASN A 110 1.19 12.82 11.84
N LEU A 111 1.59 12.85 10.57
CA LEU A 111 2.94 13.30 10.17
C LEU A 111 3.27 14.72 10.66
N ASP A 112 2.26 15.54 10.96
CA ASP A 112 2.47 16.89 11.46
C ASP A 112 3.06 16.91 12.88
N VAL A 113 2.91 15.83 13.65
CA VAL A 113 3.46 15.70 15.02
C VAL A 113 4.98 15.74 15.02
N PHE A 114 5.62 15.20 13.97
CA PHE A 114 7.07 15.09 13.88
C PHE A 114 7.73 16.24 13.10
N LYS A 115 7.00 17.33 12.78
CA LYS A 115 7.54 18.49 12.02
C LYS A 115 8.78 19.13 12.65
N GLU A 116 8.86 19.12 13.97
CA GLU A 116 9.98 19.70 14.73
C GLU A 116 11.13 18.72 14.94
N VAL A 117 10.95 17.45 14.55
CA VAL A 117 11.93 16.38 14.78
C VAL A 117 12.91 16.31 13.60
N SER A 118 14.20 16.11 13.92
CA SER A 118 15.22 15.83 12.92
C SER A 118 14.92 14.54 12.15
N THR A 119 14.82 14.64 10.82
CA THR A 119 14.64 13.50 9.91
C THR A 119 15.78 12.48 10.02
N GLU A 120 17.00 12.94 10.32
CA GLU A 120 18.16 12.08 10.55
C GLU A 120 17.96 11.18 11.77
N ARG A 121 17.43 11.74 12.88
CA ARG A 121 17.20 10.97 14.12
C ARG A 121 16.11 9.92 13.93
N ILE A 122 15.03 10.25 13.21
CA ILE A 122 13.99 9.28 12.82
C ILE A 122 14.62 8.16 11.98
N SER A 123 15.41 8.51 10.95
CA SER A 123 16.05 7.55 10.06
C SER A 123 17.01 6.61 10.81
N ARG A 124 17.82 7.14 11.74
CA ARG A 124 18.74 6.36 12.59
C ARG A 124 18.01 5.33 13.44
N PHE A 125 16.94 5.74 14.14
CA PHE A 125 16.13 4.79 14.93
C PHE A 125 15.44 3.74 14.05
N GLN A 126 14.85 4.15 12.93
CA GLN A 126 14.26 3.21 11.97
C GLN A 126 15.29 2.21 11.44
N LYS A 127 16.53 2.64 11.18
CA LYS A 127 17.62 1.75 10.78
C LYS A 127 17.99 0.77 11.89
N ALA A 128 18.11 1.23 13.14
CA ALA A 128 18.39 0.37 14.29
C ALA A 128 17.29 -0.70 14.47
N ASN A 129 16.02 -0.29 14.41
CA ASN A 129 14.86 -1.17 14.45
C ASN A 129 14.89 -2.21 13.30
N ARG A 130 14.96 -1.75 12.04
CA ARG A 130 15.00 -2.65 10.86
C ARG A 130 16.14 -3.65 10.91
N THR A 131 17.30 -3.25 11.44
CA THR A 131 18.47 -4.13 11.60
C THR A 131 18.20 -5.19 12.66
N LYS A 132 17.66 -4.79 13.81
CA LYS A 132 17.40 -5.70 14.94
C LYS A 132 16.24 -6.67 14.66
N LEU A 133 15.21 -6.20 13.95
CA LEU A 133 14.02 -6.98 13.57
C LEU A 133 14.06 -7.46 12.11
N ARG A 134 15.25 -7.69 11.57
CA ARG A 134 15.43 -8.08 10.15
C ARG A 134 14.58 -9.30 9.78
N ASP A 135 14.60 -10.34 10.61
CA ASP A 135 13.93 -11.60 10.35
C ASP A 135 12.40 -11.44 10.43
N TYR A 136 11.90 -10.67 11.41
CA TYR A 136 10.48 -10.30 11.49
C TYR A 136 10.02 -9.56 10.22
N HIS A 137 10.76 -8.55 9.79
CA HIS A 137 10.42 -7.80 8.58
C HIS A 137 10.51 -8.66 7.31
N ALA A 138 11.44 -9.62 7.25
CA ALA A 138 11.53 -10.57 6.14
C ALA A 138 10.26 -11.43 6.05
N LYS A 139 9.76 -11.95 7.18
CA LYS A 139 8.52 -12.74 7.27
C LYS A 139 7.27 -11.96 6.88
N ILE A 140 7.18 -10.69 7.29
CA ILE A 140 6.08 -9.80 6.89
C ILE A 140 6.12 -9.59 5.36
N ARG A 141 7.29 -9.27 4.78
CA ARG A 141 7.44 -9.04 3.34
C ARG A 141 7.19 -10.29 2.50
N SER A 142 7.60 -11.47 2.97
CA SER A 142 7.37 -12.74 2.27
C SER A 142 5.96 -13.31 2.47
N HIS A 143 5.11 -12.63 3.25
CA HIS A 143 3.79 -13.11 3.67
C HIS A 143 3.83 -14.44 4.43
N GLU A 144 4.99 -14.84 4.99
CA GLU A 144 5.08 -16.03 5.84
C GLU A 144 4.13 -15.94 7.04
N VAL A 145 3.94 -14.71 7.53
CA VAL A 145 3.00 -14.38 8.58
C VAL A 145 1.86 -13.53 8.03
N ARG A 146 0.65 -13.75 8.54
CA ARG A 146 -0.56 -13.02 8.15
C ARG A 146 -0.61 -11.69 8.87
N TRP A 147 -0.69 -10.62 8.09
CA TRP A 147 -0.82 -9.24 8.57
C TRP A 147 -1.91 -8.50 7.82
N CYS A 148 -2.44 -7.43 8.41
CA CYS A 148 -3.42 -6.56 7.78
C CYS A 148 -3.21 -5.10 8.21
N LEU A 149 -3.12 -4.20 7.24
CA LEU A 149 -3.18 -2.76 7.43
C LEU A 149 -4.60 -2.26 7.20
N LEU A 150 -5.04 -1.35 8.05
CA LEU A 150 -6.31 -0.65 7.92
C LEU A 150 -6.16 0.76 8.51
N THR A 151 -7.10 1.65 8.21
CA THR A 151 -7.02 3.05 8.69
C THR A 151 -8.23 3.45 9.51
N VAL A 152 -8.02 4.37 10.44
CA VAL A 152 -9.09 5.13 11.08
C VAL A 152 -8.83 6.62 10.93
N PRO A 153 -9.87 7.44 10.73
CA PRO A 153 -9.69 8.87 10.52
C PRO A 153 -9.25 9.54 11.82
N TYR A 154 -8.47 10.60 11.71
CA TYR A 154 -8.27 11.56 12.78
C TYR A 154 -8.64 12.96 12.28
N VAL A 155 -8.91 13.87 13.21
CA VAL A 155 -9.48 15.19 12.89
C VAL A 155 -8.61 15.97 11.91
N ALA A 156 -7.29 16.03 12.13
CA ALA A 156 -6.39 16.77 11.26
C ALA A 156 -6.33 16.16 9.84
N TRP A 157 -6.38 14.83 9.70
CA TRP A 157 -6.48 14.18 8.40
C TRP A 157 -7.80 14.52 7.69
N ALA A 158 -8.92 14.39 8.40
CA ALA A 158 -10.23 14.74 7.84
C ALA A 158 -10.28 16.18 7.34
N MET A 159 -9.76 17.13 8.13
CA MET A 159 -9.71 18.54 7.75
C MET A 159 -8.74 18.81 6.60
N LYS A 160 -7.66 18.02 6.47
CA LYS A 160 -6.74 18.11 5.33
C LYS A 160 -7.37 17.63 4.03
N VAL A 161 -8.17 16.56 4.10
CA VAL A 161 -8.93 16.03 2.96
C VAL A 161 -10.09 16.96 2.59
N PHE A 162 -10.77 17.52 3.59
CA PHE A 162 -11.95 18.38 3.41
C PHE A 162 -11.78 19.76 4.06
N PRO A 163 -10.92 20.63 3.49
CA PRO A 163 -10.57 21.92 4.11
C PRO A 163 -11.74 22.91 4.21
N ASN A 164 -12.82 22.69 3.45
CA ASN A 164 -13.98 23.57 3.38
C ASN A 164 -15.17 23.10 4.24
N LEU A 165 -15.04 21.97 4.94
CA LEU A 165 -16.10 21.43 5.80
C LEU A 165 -15.86 21.79 7.27
N SER A 166 -16.90 21.73 8.10
CA SER A 166 -16.70 21.72 9.55
C SER A 166 -15.95 20.46 9.99
N LYS A 167 -15.37 20.49 11.18
CA LYS A 167 -14.66 19.35 11.78
C LYS A 167 -15.54 18.09 11.80
N GLU A 168 -16.78 18.24 12.22
CA GLU A 168 -17.75 17.17 12.35
C GLU A 168 -18.06 16.57 10.98
N GLU A 169 -18.38 17.41 10.00
CA GLU A 169 -18.70 16.99 8.63
C GLU A 169 -17.50 16.37 7.92
N ALA A 170 -16.29 16.88 8.16
CA ALA A 170 -15.05 16.34 7.60
C ALA A 170 -14.81 14.92 8.11
N VAL A 171 -14.93 14.68 9.43
CA VAL A 171 -14.73 13.35 10.02
C VAL A 171 -15.81 12.37 9.57
N GLN A 172 -17.08 12.79 9.53
CA GLN A 172 -18.18 11.98 8.98
C GLN A 172 -17.92 11.60 7.51
N SER A 173 -17.51 12.57 6.69
CA SER A 173 -17.22 12.37 5.27
C SER A 173 -16.06 11.40 5.07
N LEU A 174 -14.98 11.55 5.86
CA LEU A 174 -13.83 10.68 5.77
C LEU A 174 -14.15 9.25 6.22
N TRP A 175 -14.91 9.06 7.32
CA TRP A 175 -15.40 7.74 7.72
C TRP A 175 -16.19 7.06 6.60
N LYS A 176 -17.11 7.80 5.97
CA LYS A 176 -17.91 7.28 4.86
C LYS A 176 -17.02 6.81 3.70
N LEU A 177 -16.00 7.58 3.33
CA LEU A 177 -15.07 7.19 2.26
C LEU A 177 -14.20 5.99 2.67
N ILE A 178 -13.72 5.94 3.91
CA ILE A 178 -12.95 4.80 4.45
C ILE A 178 -13.78 3.53 4.35
N LEU A 179 -15.00 3.53 4.90
CA LEU A 179 -15.85 2.33 4.89
C LEU A 179 -16.21 1.91 3.46
N LYS A 180 -16.56 2.86 2.60
CA LYS A 180 -16.87 2.57 1.19
C LYS A 180 -15.67 1.98 0.45
N GLY A 181 -14.49 2.58 0.60
CA GLY A 181 -13.26 2.06 0.00
C GLY A 181 -12.91 0.66 0.50
N CYS A 182 -13.10 0.42 1.80
CA CYS A 182 -12.88 -0.87 2.43
C CYS A 182 -14.00 -1.89 2.15
N ARG A 183 -15.05 -1.54 1.39
CA ARG A 183 -16.28 -2.35 1.22
C ARG A 183 -16.88 -2.82 2.56
N ALA A 184 -16.81 -1.96 3.58
CA ALA A 184 -17.31 -2.19 4.92
C ALA A 184 -18.65 -1.48 5.19
N ASP A 185 -19.18 -0.75 4.21
CA ASP A 185 -20.45 -0.02 4.27
C ASP A 185 -21.68 -0.87 3.91
N GLY A 186 -21.48 -2.05 3.33
CA GLY A 186 -22.54 -2.98 2.91
C GLY A 186 -23.13 -3.86 4.03
N GLU A 187 -24.00 -4.80 3.64
CA GLU A 187 -24.66 -5.73 4.58
C GLU A 187 -23.71 -6.79 5.12
N ASN A 188 -22.88 -7.40 4.26
CA ASN A 188 -21.98 -8.50 4.64
C ASN A 188 -20.57 -8.31 4.03
N PRO A 189 -19.73 -7.44 4.62
CA PRO A 189 -18.40 -7.14 4.11
C PRO A 189 -17.50 -8.36 3.90
N VAL A 190 -17.57 -9.35 4.80
CA VAL A 190 -16.77 -10.58 4.66
C VAL A 190 -17.15 -11.36 3.40
N LYS A 191 -18.45 -11.42 3.06
CA LYS A 191 -18.91 -12.05 1.81
C LYS A 191 -18.53 -11.22 0.59
N ASP A 192 -18.59 -9.90 0.68
CA ASP A 192 -18.21 -9.00 -0.40
C ASP A 192 -16.72 -9.13 -0.73
N TRP A 193 -15.86 -9.24 0.30
CA TRP A 193 -14.43 -9.50 0.13
C TRP A 193 -14.12 -10.88 -0.42
N LYS A 194 -14.90 -11.92 -0.08
CA LYS A 194 -14.78 -13.23 -0.77
C LYS A 194 -15.05 -13.11 -2.27
N SER A 195 -16.01 -12.26 -2.66
CA SER A 195 -16.34 -12.03 -4.07
C SER A 195 -15.30 -11.17 -4.77
N HIS A 196 -14.80 -10.14 -4.09
CA HIS A 196 -13.66 -9.34 -4.51
C HIS A 196 -12.41 -10.19 -4.75
N ASN A 197 -12.11 -11.14 -3.84
CA ASN A 197 -10.99 -12.06 -3.99
C ASN A 197 -11.10 -12.90 -5.26
N ARG A 198 -12.27 -13.48 -5.53
CA ARG A 198 -12.48 -14.30 -6.75
C ARG A 198 -12.21 -13.46 -8.01
N ALA A 199 -12.61 -12.20 -7.99
CA ALA A 199 -12.35 -11.29 -9.09
C ALA A 199 -10.85 -10.97 -9.23
N PHE A 200 -10.13 -10.76 -8.13
CA PHE A 200 -8.66 -10.63 -8.14
C PHE A 200 -7.97 -11.87 -8.68
N GLU A 201 -8.28 -13.06 -8.17
CA GLU A 201 -7.66 -14.31 -8.59
C GLU A 201 -7.88 -14.58 -10.08
N SER A 202 -9.08 -14.33 -10.59
CA SER A 202 -9.38 -14.42 -12.03
C SER A 202 -8.50 -13.49 -12.85
N ARG A 203 -8.38 -12.22 -12.44
CA ARG A 203 -7.57 -11.19 -13.10
C ARG A 203 -6.08 -11.50 -13.07
N LYS A 204 -5.55 -11.86 -11.91
CA LYS A 204 -4.14 -12.27 -11.74
C LYS A 204 -3.84 -13.49 -12.59
N LYS A 205 -4.71 -14.50 -12.60
CA LYS A 205 -4.55 -15.69 -13.44
C LYS A 205 -4.40 -15.30 -14.91
N PHE A 206 -5.34 -14.51 -15.44
CA PHE A 206 -5.27 -14.06 -16.84
C PHE A 206 -3.99 -13.28 -17.15
N LEU A 207 -3.61 -12.32 -16.31
CA LEU A 207 -2.41 -11.52 -16.51
C LEU A 207 -1.14 -12.39 -16.48
N ASN A 208 -1.04 -13.31 -15.52
CA ASN A 208 0.10 -14.19 -15.34
C ASN A 208 0.21 -15.25 -16.44
N GLU A 209 -0.90 -15.83 -16.89
CA GLU A 209 -0.92 -16.79 -18.02
C GLU A 209 -0.61 -16.11 -19.36
N SER A 210 -0.93 -14.82 -19.49
CA SER A 210 -0.70 -14.08 -20.74
C SER A 210 0.76 -13.75 -20.99
N GLN A 211 1.60 -13.66 -19.93
CA GLN A 211 3.02 -13.30 -20.00
C GLN A 211 3.29 -12.18 -21.02
N PHE A 212 2.65 -11.02 -20.85
CA PHE A 212 2.83 -9.89 -21.74
C PHE A 212 4.28 -9.43 -21.78
N GLU A 213 4.80 -9.12 -22.96
CA GLU A 213 6.15 -8.54 -23.13
C GLU A 213 6.20 -7.08 -22.70
N SER A 214 5.09 -6.37 -22.90
CA SER A 214 4.96 -4.97 -22.49
C SER A 214 3.50 -4.55 -22.30
N LEU A 215 3.33 -3.44 -21.60
CA LEU A 215 2.08 -2.72 -21.45
C LEU A 215 2.19 -1.36 -22.15
N HIS A 216 1.13 -0.94 -22.84
CA HIS A 216 1.01 0.39 -23.43
C HIS A 216 -0.13 1.16 -22.77
N PHE A 217 0.23 2.27 -22.12
CA PHE A 217 -0.68 3.17 -21.42
C PHE A 217 -0.89 4.43 -22.25
N THR A 218 -2.15 4.78 -22.53
CA THR A 218 -2.51 6.01 -23.25
C THR A 218 -3.70 6.71 -22.62
N ASN A 219 -3.70 8.03 -22.61
CA ASN A 219 -4.86 8.85 -22.25
C ASN A 219 -4.83 10.23 -22.94
N SER A 220 -5.92 10.98 -22.82
CA SER A 220 -6.09 12.29 -23.46
C SER A 220 -5.29 13.42 -22.83
N CYS A 221 -4.84 13.28 -21.57
CA CYS A 221 -4.00 14.30 -20.94
C CYS A 221 -2.54 14.26 -21.40
N GLY A 222 -2.16 13.26 -22.22
CA GLY A 222 -0.85 13.20 -22.89
C GLY A 222 0.08 12.12 -22.35
N THR A 223 -0.42 11.15 -21.59
CA THR A 223 0.33 9.92 -21.31
C THR A 223 0.35 9.05 -22.56
N ASP A 224 1.54 8.64 -22.94
CA ASP A 224 1.83 7.63 -23.97
C ASP A 224 3.11 6.91 -23.50
N LEU A 225 2.92 5.81 -22.77
CA LEU A 225 3.98 5.12 -22.04
C LEU A 225 3.98 3.63 -22.37
N PHE A 226 5.12 3.14 -22.85
CA PHE A 226 5.42 1.73 -23.00
C PHE A 226 6.22 1.24 -21.81
N VAL A 227 5.75 0.16 -21.17
CA VAL A 227 6.36 -0.46 -20.00
C VAL A 227 6.63 -1.92 -20.32
N GLY A 228 7.88 -2.26 -20.63
CA GLY A 228 8.31 -3.64 -20.81
C GLY A 228 8.25 -4.41 -19.50
N LEU A 229 7.96 -5.71 -19.58
CA LEU A 229 7.93 -6.62 -18.44
C LEU A 229 9.06 -7.64 -18.54
N PRO A 230 9.65 -8.08 -17.42
CA PRO A 230 10.64 -9.13 -17.44
C PRO A 230 10.00 -10.48 -17.78
N GLU A 231 10.80 -11.42 -18.29
CA GLU A 231 10.34 -12.80 -18.47
C GLU A 231 9.97 -13.40 -17.12
N ASN A 232 8.92 -14.23 -17.09
CA ASN A 232 8.41 -14.86 -15.88
C ASN A 232 7.97 -13.85 -14.80
N HIS A 233 7.54 -12.65 -15.22
CA HIS A 233 6.91 -11.70 -14.31
C HIS A 233 5.65 -12.30 -13.67
N LEU A 234 5.39 -11.83 -12.45
CA LEU A 234 4.30 -12.29 -11.63
C LEU A 234 3.52 -11.08 -11.09
N TYR A 235 2.28 -10.96 -11.57
CA TYR A 235 1.28 -10.08 -11.01
C TYR A 235 0.78 -10.61 -9.67
N ILE A 236 0.91 -9.75 -8.65
CA ILE A 236 0.38 -9.95 -7.31
C ILE A 236 -0.62 -8.82 -6.99
N GLY A 237 -1.27 -8.86 -5.84
CA GLY A 237 -2.26 -7.88 -5.44
C GLY A 237 -3.56 -8.52 -4.95
N GLY A 238 -4.37 -7.72 -4.27
CA GLY A 238 -5.54 -8.21 -3.54
C GLY A 238 -5.14 -9.17 -2.41
N GLY A 239 -5.75 -10.36 -2.41
CA GLY A 239 -5.45 -11.40 -1.43
C GLY A 239 -4.14 -12.13 -1.73
N VAL A 240 -3.42 -12.50 -0.69
CA VAL A 240 -2.22 -13.35 -0.75
C VAL A 240 -2.41 -14.58 0.14
N LYS A 241 -1.44 -15.51 0.16
CA LYS A 241 -1.47 -16.71 1.00
C LYS A 241 -0.25 -16.75 1.88
N ASP A 242 -0.43 -17.24 3.11
CA ASP A 242 0.70 -17.52 4.00
C ASP A 242 1.44 -18.81 3.61
N LYS A 243 2.52 -19.15 4.34
CA LYS A 243 3.31 -20.38 4.13
C LYS A 243 2.50 -21.68 4.22
N ASN A 244 1.33 -21.65 4.87
CA ASN A 244 0.44 -22.79 5.01
C ASN A 244 -0.70 -22.77 3.97
N GLY A 245 -0.67 -21.82 3.04
CA GLY A 245 -1.69 -21.66 2.00
C GLY A 245 -2.97 -20.97 2.47
N VAL A 246 -2.99 -20.38 3.67
CA VAL A 246 -4.16 -19.69 4.22
C VAL A 246 -4.29 -18.33 3.55
N PRO A 247 -5.42 -18.02 2.87
CA PRO A 247 -5.59 -16.74 2.21
C PRO A 247 -5.87 -15.62 3.22
N PHE A 248 -5.32 -14.44 2.97
CA PHE A 248 -5.53 -13.24 3.77
C PHE A 248 -5.36 -11.97 2.91
N PHE A 249 -5.70 -10.80 3.44
CA PHE A 249 -5.57 -9.52 2.76
C PHE A 249 -4.61 -8.60 3.54
N PRO A 250 -3.40 -8.36 3.01
CA PRO A 250 -2.43 -7.48 3.64
C PRO A 250 -2.94 -6.05 3.80
N ASN A 251 -3.74 -5.58 2.85
CA ASN A 251 -4.23 -4.21 2.78
C ASN A 251 -5.76 -4.16 2.72
N ILE A 252 -6.35 -3.36 3.60
CA ILE A 252 -7.76 -2.98 3.56
C ILE A 252 -7.84 -1.45 3.63
N PRO A 253 -8.15 -0.75 2.52
CA PRO A 253 -8.63 -1.27 1.23
C PRO A 253 -7.52 -1.81 0.30
N THR A 254 -7.92 -2.51 -0.77
CA THR A 254 -7.04 -2.85 -1.90
C THR A 254 -7.86 -3.01 -3.20
N GLU A 255 -7.33 -2.48 -4.30
CA GLU A 255 -7.90 -2.46 -5.65
C GLU A 255 -6.90 -2.80 -6.75
N GLU A 256 -5.61 -2.86 -6.40
CA GLU A 256 -4.51 -2.99 -7.33
C GLU A 256 -4.13 -4.44 -7.65
N ILE A 257 -3.67 -4.64 -8.89
CA ILE A 257 -2.88 -5.78 -9.30
C ILE A 257 -1.61 -5.23 -9.94
N PHE A 258 -0.46 -5.59 -9.40
CA PHE A 258 0.81 -4.97 -9.74
C PHE A 258 1.90 -6.00 -10.04
N THR A 259 2.88 -5.59 -10.85
CA THR A 259 4.08 -6.35 -11.18
C THR A 259 5.29 -5.42 -11.27
N ALA A 260 6.49 -6.01 -11.41
CA ALA A 260 7.72 -5.27 -11.65
C ALA A 260 7.93 -5.01 -13.16
N PRO A 261 8.18 -3.75 -13.57
CA PRO A 261 8.67 -3.43 -14.90
C PRO A 261 10.08 -3.98 -15.15
N HIS A 262 10.40 -4.20 -16.42
CA HIS A 262 11.77 -4.44 -16.84
C HIS A 262 12.53 -3.11 -16.81
N LYS A 263 13.57 -3.00 -15.97
CA LYS A 263 14.31 -1.77 -15.69
C LYS A 263 14.64 -0.96 -16.95
N ASN A 264 15.17 -1.61 -17.98
CA ASN A 264 15.68 -0.95 -19.19
C ASN A 264 14.68 -0.82 -20.35
N LYS A 265 13.39 -1.14 -20.15
CA LYS A 265 12.39 -1.21 -21.24
C LYS A 265 11.18 -0.31 -20.98
N VAL A 266 11.41 0.89 -20.43
CA VAL A 266 10.36 1.90 -20.24
C VAL A 266 10.62 3.09 -21.16
N ASN A 267 9.64 3.46 -21.98
CA ASN A 267 9.78 4.53 -22.98
C ASN A 267 8.50 5.33 -23.11
N GLY A 268 8.63 6.64 -23.30
CA GLY A 268 7.51 7.54 -23.56
C GLY A 268 7.29 8.56 -22.46
N LYS A 269 6.07 9.09 -22.36
CA LYS A 269 5.71 10.17 -21.43
C LYS A 269 4.59 9.74 -20.50
N LEU A 270 4.74 10.05 -19.22
CA LEU A 270 3.72 9.93 -18.19
C LEU A 270 3.30 11.31 -17.70
N ILE A 271 2.00 11.52 -17.54
CA ILE A 271 1.43 12.72 -16.92
C ILE A 271 0.83 12.31 -15.57
N GLY A 272 1.24 12.99 -14.50
CA GLY A 272 0.63 12.82 -13.18
C GLY A 272 -0.82 13.30 -13.21
N THR A 273 -1.76 12.44 -12.83
CA THR A 273 -3.20 12.78 -12.83
C THR A 273 -3.71 13.19 -11.46
N LYS A 274 -2.88 13.01 -10.42
CA LYS A 274 -3.14 13.42 -9.05
C LYS A 274 -1.87 13.99 -8.43
N PRO A 275 -1.99 14.88 -7.42
CA PRO A 275 -0.83 15.34 -6.69
C PRO A 275 -0.12 14.18 -6.00
N LEU A 276 1.22 14.18 -6.05
CA LEU A 276 2.08 13.27 -5.31
C LEU A 276 2.47 13.90 -3.98
N ILE A 277 2.30 13.16 -2.89
CA ILE A 277 2.72 13.58 -1.55
C ILE A 277 4.05 12.89 -1.23
N TYR A 278 5.12 13.69 -1.12
CA TYR A 278 6.46 13.17 -0.83
C TYR A 278 7.18 14.08 0.17
N GLY A 279 7.73 13.50 1.24
CA GLY A 279 8.43 14.25 2.29
C GLY A 279 7.60 15.36 2.93
N GLY A 280 6.28 15.18 3.03
CA GLY A 280 5.34 16.20 3.53
C GLY A 280 5.03 17.35 2.56
N SER A 281 5.64 17.35 1.37
CA SER A 281 5.41 18.33 0.31
C SER A 281 4.47 17.79 -0.76
N VAL A 282 3.81 18.70 -1.48
CA VAL A 282 2.91 18.38 -2.60
C VAL A 282 3.64 18.66 -3.92
N ILE A 283 3.79 17.63 -4.73
CA ILE A 283 4.21 17.71 -6.13
C ILE A 283 2.95 17.63 -6.99
N ASP A 284 2.74 18.59 -7.89
CA ASP A 284 1.50 18.67 -8.67
C ASP A 284 1.73 19.21 -10.09
N ASP A 285 0.83 18.87 -10.99
CA ASP A 285 0.89 19.17 -12.43
C ASP A 285 2.28 18.86 -13.00
N PHE A 286 2.60 17.56 -13.02
CA PHE A 286 3.92 17.06 -13.34
C PHE A 286 3.91 16.02 -14.45
N TYR A 287 5.05 15.86 -15.11
CA TYR A 287 5.30 14.80 -16.09
C TYR A 287 6.68 14.18 -15.91
N LEU A 288 6.81 12.96 -16.42
CA LEU A 288 8.05 12.21 -16.51
C LEU A 288 8.24 11.72 -17.95
N ILE A 289 9.45 11.83 -18.49
CA ILE A 289 9.83 11.30 -19.80
C ILE A 289 10.85 10.18 -19.61
N PHE A 290 10.53 9.01 -20.16
CA PHE A 290 11.35 7.81 -20.09
C PHE A 290 12.01 7.51 -21.44
N LYS A 291 13.27 7.11 -21.38
CA LYS A 291 14.01 6.55 -22.51
C LYS A 291 14.90 5.41 -22.02
N ASP A 292 14.79 4.26 -22.68
CA ASP A 292 15.56 3.06 -22.38
C ASP A 292 15.49 2.67 -20.88
N GLY A 293 14.31 2.86 -20.28
CA GLY A 293 14.06 2.60 -18.85
C GLY A 293 14.23 3.80 -17.93
N ARG A 294 15.05 4.77 -18.31
CA ARG A 294 15.48 5.86 -17.42
C ARG A 294 14.56 7.08 -17.55
N ILE A 295 14.23 7.71 -16.43
CA ILE A 295 13.68 9.08 -16.40
C ILE A 295 14.78 10.03 -16.90
N THR A 296 14.56 10.63 -18.06
CA THR A 296 15.51 11.53 -18.74
C THR A 296 15.12 13.00 -18.68
N ASP A 297 13.84 13.28 -18.45
CA ASP A 297 13.32 14.62 -18.26
C ASP A 297 12.08 14.57 -17.37
N TYR A 298 11.88 15.61 -16.57
CA TYR A 298 10.78 15.72 -15.63
C TYR A 298 10.53 17.17 -15.24
N TYR A 299 9.27 17.50 -15.00
CA TYR A 299 8.84 18.83 -14.60
C TYR A 299 7.61 18.71 -13.70
N ALA A 300 7.48 19.61 -12.74
CA ALA A 300 6.29 19.84 -11.93
C ALA A 300 6.04 21.35 -11.81
N ALA A 301 4.80 21.78 -12.06
CA ALA A 301 4.42 23.18 -11.84
C ALA A 301 4.49 23.56 -10.35
N LYS A 302 4.25 22.58 -9.47
CA LYS A 302 4.41 22.72 -8.02
C LYS A 302 5.31 21.61 -7.48
N GLY A 303 6.29 21.99 -6.66
CA GLY A 303 7.18 21.02 -6.01
C GLY A 303 8.31 20.50 -6.90
N GLN A 304 8.75 21.26 -7.91
CA GLN A 304 9.84 20.85 -8.82
C GLN A 304 11.10 20.36 -8.09
N GLU A 305 11.59 21.12 -7.11
CA GLU A 305 12.79 20.75 -6.34
C GLU A 305 12.58 19.44 -5.57
N VAL A 306 11.36 19.19 -5.09
CA VAL A 306 11.02 17.97 -4.36
C VAL A 306 10.97 16.77 -5.31
N LEU A 307 10.40 16.96 -6.51
CA LEU A 307 10.40 15.93 -7.56
C LEU A 307 11.82 15.60 -8.03
N GLN A 308 12.66 16.61 -8.22
CA GLN A 308 14.08 16.43 -8.52
C GLN A 308 14.77 15.61 -7.44
N ASN A 309 14.63 16.01 -6.17
CA ASN A 309 15.24 15.29 -5.06
C ASN A 309 14.76 13.84 -4.96
N LEU A 310 13.49 13.57 -5.27
CA LEU A 310 12.97 12.19 -5.34
C LEU A 310 13.67 11.37 -6.43
N ILE A 311 13.81 11.92 -7.64
CA ILE A 311 14.35 11.21 -8.81
C ILE A 311 15.87 11.05 -8.73
N GLU A 312 16.57 11.97 -8.06
CA GLU A 312 18.04 12.02 -7.99
C GLU A 312 18.61 11.48 -6.66
N ILE A 313 17.82 10.71 -5.90
CA ILE A 313 18.26 10.10 -4.63
C ILE A 313 19.38 9.07 -4.83
N ASP A 314 19.21 8.18 -5.81
CA ASP A 314 20.19 7.17 -6.19
C ASP A 314 20.02 6.76 -7.65
N GLU A 315 20.92 5.91 -8.15
CA GLU A 315 20.84 5.49 -9.55
C GLU A 315 19.53 4.72 -9.87
N GLY A 316 18.97 4.02 -8.89
CA GLY A 316 17.71 3.30 -9.02
C GLY A 316 16.47 4.20 -9.04
N SER A 317 16.51 5.40 -8.43
CA SER A 317 15.37 6.34 -8.44
C SER A 317 15.10 6.98 -9.79
N HIS A 318 15.95 6.75 -10.80
CA HIS A 318 15.68 7.08 -12.19
C HIS A 318 14.86 6.02 -12.94
N TYR A 319 14.53 4.89 -12.32
CA TYR A 319 13.88 3.75 -12.97
C TYR A 319 12.64 3.31 -12.18
N LEU A 320 11.80 2.49 -12.82
CA LEU A 320 10.60 1.95 -12.18
C LEU A 320 10.88 0.61 -11.50
N GLY A 321 10.26 0.41 -10.34
CA GLY A 321 10.21 -0.84 -9.61
C GLY A 321 8.86 -1.52 -9.65
N GLU A 322 7.80 -0.76 -9.95
CA GLU A 322 6.42 -1.24 -9.91
C GLU A 322 5.57 -0.61 -11.02
N ILE A 323 4.62 -1.40 -11.55
CA ILE A 323 3.50 -0.93 -12.35
C ILE A 323 2.23 -1.61 -11.85
N ALA A 324 1.23 -0.81 -11.49
CA ALA A 324 -0.01 -1.27 -10.90
C ALA A 324 -1.23 -0.91 -11.76
N LEU A 325 -2.11 -1.89 -11.94
CA LEU A 325 -3.38 -1.77 -12.63
C LEU A 325 -4.50 -1.63 -11.59
N VAL A 326 -5.22 -0.52 -11.66
CA VAL A 326 -6.41 -0.23 -10.83
C VAL A 326 -7.56 0.18 -11.73
N SER A 327 -8.73 -0.41 -11.50
CA SER A 327 -9.96 -0.10 -12.24
C SER A 327 -10.54 1.26 -11.81
N ASN A 328 -10.88 2.14 -12.76
CA ASN A 328 -11.52 3.44 -12.45
C ASN A 328 -12.92 3.30 -11.83
N LYS A 329 -13.50 2.10 -11.88
CA LYS A 329 -14.80 1.76 -11.29
C LYS A 329 -14.70 1.27 -9.84
N SER A 330 -13.51 1.23 -9.24
CA SER A 330 -13.38 0.86 -7.83
C SER A 330 -14.09 1.91 -6.95
N PRO A 331 -14.55 1.52 -5.74
CA PRO A 331 -15.22 2.47 -4.85
C PRO A 331 -14.37 3.70 -4.52
N LEU A 332 -13.05 3.53 -4.43
CA LEU A 332 -12.07 4.60 -4.18
C LEU A 332 -11.80 5.46 -5.42
N ALA A 333 -11.70 4.86 -6.60
CA ALA A 333 -11.49 5.61 -7.83
C ALA A 333 -12.61 6.64 -8.10
N GLN A 334 -13.83 6.33 -7.66
CA GLN A 334 -15.01 7.16 -7.83
C GLN A 334 -15.13 8.35 -6.86
N THR A 335 -14.26 8.48 -5.85
CA THR A 335 -14.43 9.50 -4.81
C THR A 335 -13.92 10.88 -5.21
N ASN A 336 -13.19 11.01 -6.32
CA ASN A 336 -12.49 12.22 -6.75
C ASN A 336 -11.85 12.99 -5.57
N THR A 337 -11.17 12.25 -4.68
CA THR A 337 -10.59 12.75 -3.43
C THR A 337 -9.12 12.37 -3.39
N LEU A 338 -8.28 13.31 -2.95
CA LEU A 338 -6.89 13.04 -2.55
C LEU A 338 -6.89 12.78 -1.05
N PHE A 339 -6.49 11.58 -0.66
CA PHE A 339 -6.54 11.14 0.72
C PHE A 339 -5.32 11.58 1.52
N TYR A 340 -4.20 11.96 0.90
CA TYR A 340 -2.94 12.21 1.61
C TYR A 340 -2.50 11.00 2.45
N ASN A 341 -2.82 9.81 1.98
CA ASN A 341 -2.52 8.55 2.64
C ASN A 341 -2.26 7.50 1.55
N THR A 342 -1.03 6.95 1.54
CA THR A 342 -0.56 6.05 0.48
C THR A 342 -1.49 4.85 0.27
N LEU A 343 -1.92 4.18 1.35
CA LEU A 343 -2.82 3.03 1.28
C LEU A 343 -4.13 3.33 0.53
N PHE A 344 -4.61 4.56 0.63
CA PHE A 344 -5.81 5.00 -0.09
C PHE A 344 -5.47 5.46 -1.51
N ASP A 345 -4.53 6.40 -1.64
CA ASP A 345 -4.26 7.08 -2.91
C ASP A 345 -3.75 6.13 -4.00
N GLU A 346 -2.93 5.13 -3.64
CA GLU A 346 -2.45 4.11 -4.59
C GLU A 346 -3.58 3.23 -5.14
N ASN A 347 -4.64 3.04 -4.35
CA ASN A 347 -5.81 2.22 -4.68
C ASN A 347 -6.91 3.01 -5.42
N THR A 348 -6.66 4.27 -5.78
CA THR A 348 -7.62 5.11 -6.52
C THR A 348 -7.45 5.06 -8.03
N ALA A 349 -6.28 4.71 -8.56
CA ALA A 349 -5.99 4.71 -9.99
C ALA A 349 -4.69 3.97 -10.28
N CYS A 350 -4.46 3.64 -11.56
CA CYS A 350 -3.19 3.04 -11.99
C CYS A 350 -2.02 3.92 -11.54
N HIS A 351 -0.95 3.28 -11.08
CA HIS A 351 0.23 3.97 -10.56
C HIS A 351 1.51 3.25 -10.98
N ILE A 352 2.61 3.99 -10.98
CA ILE A 352 3.98 3.45 -11.09
C ILE A 352 4.65 3.55 -9.73
N GLY A 353 5.62 2.69 -9.48
CA GLY A 353 6.55 2.85 -8.36
C GLY A 353 7.92 3.28 -8.88
N ILE A 354 8.37 4.48 -8.49
CA ILE A 354 9.73 4.94 -8.77
C ILE A 354 10.68 4.28 -7.76
N GLY A 355 11.71 3.57 -8.24
CA GLY A 355 12.70 2.91 -7.41
C GLY A 355 12.60 1.38 -7.37
N ASN A 356 12.73 0.81 -6.18
CA ASN A 356 13.08 -0.59 -5.95
C ASN A 356 11.97 -1.57 -6.36
N ALA A 357 12.31 -2.59 -7.15
CA ALA A 357 11.37 -3.65 -7.50
C ALA A 357 11.29 -4.72 -6.41
N SER A 358 10.11 -5.33 -6.23
CA SER A 358 9.96 -6.47 -5.33
C SER A 358 10.35 -7.79 -6.03
N PRO A 359 11.21 -8.63 -5.43
CA PRO A 359 11.50 -9.97 -5.96
C PRO A 359 10.25 -10.87 -6.08
N SER A 360 9.21 -10.59 -5.28
CA SER A 360 7.93 -11.33 -5.35
C SER A 360 7.17 -11.14 -6.67
N ASN A 361 7.58 -10.18 -7.50
CA ASN A 361 7.01 -9.96 -8.83
C ASN A 361 7.71 -10.75 -9.95
N LEU A 362 8.56 -11.71 -9.59
CA LEU A 362 9.07 -12.73 -10.49
C LEU A 362 8.71 -14.12 -9.96
N GLN A 363 8.46 -15.06 -10.86
CA GLN A 363 8.33 -16.47 -10.48
C GLN A 363 9.64 -16.95 -9.83
N ASN A 364 9.54 -17.46 -8.59
CA ASN A 364 10.66 -17.85 -7.73
C ASN A 364 11.65 -16.71 -7.40
N GLY A 365 11.28 -15.44 -7.61
CA GLY A 365 12.20 -14.31 -7.37
C GLY A 365 12.60 -14.14 -5.90
N SER A 366 11.75 -14.56 -4.96
CA SER A 366 12.08 -14.53 -3.53
C SER A 366 13.22 -15.48 -3.13
N ASP A 367 13.52 -16.49 -3.96
CA ASP A 367 14.60 -17.45 -3.75
C ASP A 367 15.89 -17.06 -4.51
N GLN A 368 15.84 -15.99 -5.31
CA GLN A 368 16.95 -15.53 -6.15
C GLN A 368 17.88 -14.57 -5.38
N SER A 369 19.17 -14.65 -5.71
CA SER A 369 20.20 -13.70 -5.29
C SER A 369 20.01 -12.32 -5.94
N GLU A 370 20.64 -11.29 -5.38
CA GLU A 370 20.61 -9.94 -5.97
C GLU A 370 21.20 -9.92 -7.39
N GLU A 371 22.23 -10.73 -7.65
CA GLU A 371 22.82 -10.89 -8.98
C GLU A 371 21.84 -11.49 -9.98
N GLU A 372 21.09 -12.53 -9.60
CA GLU A 372 20.08 -13.15 -10.45
C GLU A 372 18.92 -12.19 -10.73
N LEU A 373 18.45 -11.44 -9.73
CA LEU A 373 17.42 -10.41 -9.89
C LEU A 373 17.88 -9.27 -10.82
N LYS A 374 19.17 -8.88 -10.75
CA LYS A 374 19.76 -7.90 -11.68
C LYS A 374 19.81 -8.45 -13.11
N VAL A 375 20.15 -9.73 -13.31
CA VAL A 375 20.11 -10.39 -14.62
C VAL A 375 18.67 -10.41 -15.17
N ALA A 376 17.68 -10.64 -14.32
CA ALA A 376 16.26 -10.52 -14.66
C ALA A 376 15.79 -9.07 -14.88
N CYS A 377 16.71 -8.09 -14.81
CA CYS A 377 16.46 -6.68 -15.04
C CYS A 377 15.45 -6.04 -14.07
N LEU A 378 15.42 -6.50 -12.82
CA LEU A 378 14.72 -5.80 -11.75
C LEU A 378 15.53 -4.60 -11.27
N ASN A 379 14.82 -3.53 -10.92
CA ASN A 379 15.45 -2.34 -10.40
C ASN A 379 15.79 -2.47 -8.91
N THR A 380 16.90 -1.88 -8.50
CA THR A 380 17.33 -1.81 -7.09
C THR A 380 17.53 -0.35 -6.72
N SER A 381 16.93 0.09 -5.62
CA SER A 381 16.99 1.47 -5.11
C SER A 381 16.79 1.48 -3.59
N LEU A 382 17.06 2.62 -2.95
CA LEU A 382 16.84 2.82 -1.52
C LEU A 382 15.36 3.00 -1.16
N LEU A 383 14.50 3.32 -2.13
CA LEU A 383 13.09 3.60 -1.91
C LEU A 383 12.19 2.98 -2.98
N LEU A 384 10.89 2.97 -2.71
CA LEU A 384 9.82 2.77 -3.69
C LEU A 384 8.76 3.85 -3.41
N VAL A 385 8.48 4.71 -4.38
CA VAL A 385 7.49 5.78 -4.25
C VAL A 385 6.42 5.63 -5.31
N ASN A 386 5.19 5.39 -4.86
CA ASN A 386 4.02 5.19 -5.73
C ASN A 386 3.49 6.53 -6.24
N VAL A 387 3.34 6.62 -7.56
CA VAL A 387 2.91 7.81 -8.29
C VAL A 387 1.72 7.48 -9.18
N THR A 388 0.56 8.03 -8.83
CA THR A 388 -0.69 7.80 -9.54
C THR A 388 -0.77 8.59 -10.85
N PHE A 389 -1.10 7.91 -11.94
CA PHE A 389 -1.23 8.50 -13.28
C PHE A 389 -2.45 7.98 -14.05
N GLY A 390 -3.23 7.07 -13.47
CA GLY A 390 -4.50 6.64 -14.05
C GLY A 390 -5.52 7.79 -14.13
N SER A 391 -6.25 7.84 -15.23
CA SER A 391 -7.35 8.78 -15.49
C SER A 391 -8.62 8.00 -15.87
N GLU A 392 -9.76 8.69 -15.92
CA GLU A 392 -11.03 8.07 -16.29
C GLU A 392 -10.96 7.44 -17.69
N ASP A 393 -10.23 8.05 -18.62
CA ASP A 393 -10.05 7.61 -20.00
C ASP A 393 -8.80 6.74 -20.24
N MET A 394 -8.09 6.33 -19.17
CA MET A 394 -6.84 5.56 -19.27
C MET A 394 -7.02 4.25 -20.02
N LYS A 395 -6.41 4.10 -21.18
CA LYS A 395 -6.39 2.85 -21.93
C LYS A 395 -5.10 2.09 -21.65
N VAL A 396 -5.24 0.82 -21.31
CA VAL A 396 -4.10 -0.10 -21.12
C VAL A 396 -4.21 -1.29 -22.04
N THR A 397 -3.16 -1.52 -22.82
CA THR A 397 -3.07 -2.63 -23.77
C THR A 397 -1.87 -3.49 -23.41
N GLY A 398 -2.08 -4.79 -23.19
CA GLY A 398 -1.01 -5.77 -23.02
C GLY A 398 -0.57 -6.29 -24.38
N ILE A 399 0.74 -6.29 -24.63
CA ILE A 399 1.35 -6.69 -25.90
C ILE A 399 2.15 -7.97 -25.67
N LYS A 400 2.00 -8.94 -26.56
CA LYS A 400 2.74 -10.22 -26.56
C LYS A 400 2.96 -10.69 -27.99
N GLU A 401 3.81 -11.69 -28.19
CA GLU A 401 4.00 -12.31 -29.49
C GLU A 401 2.66 -12.70 -30.15
N GLY A 402 2.44 -12.23 -31.37
CA GLY A 402 1.25 -12.55 -32.16
C GLY A 402 -0.02 -11.74 -31.84
N GLY A 403 0.01 -10.76 -30.91
CA GLY A 403 -1.15 -9.88 -30.73
C GLY A 403 -1.12 -8.92 -29.54
N ALA A 404 -2.23 -8.23 -29.35
CA ALA A 404 -2.44 -7.30 -28.24
C ALA A 404 -3.83 -7.51 -27.63
N ASP A 405 -3.92 -7.44 -26.30
CA ASP A 405 -5.15 -7.55 -25.53
C ASP A 405 -5.42 -6.23 -24.82
N VAL A 406 -6.62 -5.67 -24.99
CA VAL A 406 -7.04 -4.47 -24.25
C VAL A 406 -7.38 -4.88 -22.81
N LEU A 407 -6.52 -4.49 -21.87
CA LEU A 407 -6.69 -4.79 -20.46
C LEU A 407 -7.71 -3.83 -19.83
N LEU A 408 -7.58 -2.53 -20.09
CA LEU A 408 -8.48 -1.49 -19.61
C LEU A 408 -8.96 -0.65 -20.80
N PRO A 409 -10.22 -0.81 -21.27
CA PRO A 409 -10.78 0.03 -22.32
C PRO A 409 -11.30 1.32 -21.70
N ASN A 410 -10.54 2.42 -21.84
CA ASN A 410 -10.91 3.75 -21.32
C ASN A 410 -11.22 3.72 -19.82
N GLY A 411 -10.29 3.19 -19.03
CA GLY A 411 -10.29 3.12 -17.57
C GLY A 411 -11.26 2.12 -16.96
N ALA A 412 -12.21 1.57 -17.74
CA ALA A 412 -13.24 0.65 -17.29
C ALA A 412 -12.67 -0.64 -16.65
N HIS A 413 -13.53 -1.47 -16.03
CA HIS A 413 -13.11 -2.75 -15.44
C HIS A 413 -12.15 -3.52 -16.35
N MET A 414 -11.12 -4.15 -15.76
CA MET A 414 -10.25 -5.03 -16.52
C MET A 414 -11.08 -6.07 -17.27
N VAL A 415 -10.90 -6.14 -18.59
CA VAL A 415 -11.69 -7.03 -19.44
C VAL A 415 -11.23 -8.46 -19.22
N HIS A 416 -12.15 -9.30 -18.78
CA HIS A 416 -12.03 -10.74 -18.93
C HIS A 416 -12.62 -11.14 -20.28
N ARG A 417 -11.85 -11.87 -21.10
CA ARG A 417 -12.51 -12.79 -22.03
C ARG A 417 -13.17 -13.87 -21.18
N ASN A 418 -14.50 -13.87 -21.12
CA ASN A 418 -15.24 -15.07 -20.80
C ASN A 418 -14.83 -16.10 -21.86
N LEU A 419 -13.95 -17.03 -21.51
CA LEU A 419 -13.81 -18.27 -22.26
C LEU A 419 -15.16 -19.00 -22.08
N ILE A 420 -15.81 -19.25 -23.22
CA ILE A 420 -17.05 -20.01 -23.35
C ILE A 420 -16.87 -21.41 -22.74
#